data_AF-A0A560EDX8-F1
#
_entry.id   AF-A0A560EDX8-F1
#
_cell.length_a   1.000
_cell.length_b   1.000
_cell.length_c   1.000
_cell.angle_alpha   90.00
_cell.angle_beta   90.00
_cell.angle_gamma   90.00
#
_symmetry.space_group_name_H-M   'P 1'
#
loop_
_entity.id
_entity.type
_entity.pdbx_description
1 polymer ?
#
loop_
_entity_poly.entity_id
_entity_poly.type
_entity_poly.pdbx_seq_one_letter_code
_entity_poly.pdbx_strand_id
1 'polypeptide(L)'
;MLPFSPEQFLSVFVNYNTAIWPVQVVAYLLGGLAISLLFWKVSHADRVIAGVLAAMWLWTGFAYHGIFFSPINTAAYLFGTLFILQGACLMYSGTYQNRLCFGLEFATPAWIGVALVIYAAIIYPLIGMASGHQYPETPMFGVTPCPVTIFTFGLLLLTVRPVPRWLLVVPFVWSLIGGSAAILLNVPQDWLLLVSGCIAVPVIIFRDRRAMSDVRAA
;
A
#
# COMPACT_ATOMS: atom_id res chain seq x y z
N MET A 1 21.73 4.57 -12.99
CA MET A 1 21.65 6.00 -12.63
C MET A 1 20.20 6.43 -12.78
N LEU A 2 19.68 7.24 -11.84
CA LEU A 2 18.30 7.76 -11.94
C LEU A 2 18.25 8.88 -12.98
N PRO A 3 17.13 9.05 -13.72
CA PRO A 3 17.00 10.08 -14.74
C PRO A 3 16.75 11.50 -14.16
N PHE A 4 16.84 11.65 -12.84
CA PHE A 4 16.56 12.88 -12.10
C PHE A 4 17.48 12.98 -10.86
N SER A 5 17.60 14.20 -10.35
CA SER A 5 18.32 14.53 -9.11
C SER A 5 17.43 14.37 -7.86
N PRO A 6 18.01 14.20 -6.66
CA PRO A 6 17.24 14.17 -5.40
C PRO A 6 16.37 15.42 -5.20
N GLU A 7 16.84 16.60 -5.60
CA GLU A 7 16.11 17.86 -5.48
C GLU A 7 14.87 17.87 -6.40
N GLN A 8 15.00 17.37 -7.63
CA GLN A 8 13.86 17.19 -8.53
C GLN A 8 12.86 16.19 -7.93
N PHE A 9 13.32 15.10 -7.32
CA PHE A 9 12.44 14.14 -6.67
C PHE A 9 11.67 14.75 -5.49
N LEU A 10 12.34 15.49 -4.61
CA LEU A 10 11.67 16.20 -3.50
C LEU A 10 10.66 17.24 -4.00
N SER A 11 10.98 17.94 -5.09
CA SER A 11 10.06 18.92 -5.70
C SER A 11 8.75 18.29 -6.18
N VAL A 12 8.76 17.01 -6.57
CA VAL A 12 7.54 16.27 -6.91
C VAL A 12 6.63 16.18 -5.70
N PHE A 13 7.16 15.88 -4.50
CA PHE A 13 6.34 15.85 -3.29
C PHE A 13 5.77 17.21 -2.94
N VAL A 14 6.57 18.27 -3.01
CA VAL A 14 6.12 19.64 -2.74
C VAL A 14 4.94 20.01 -3.66
N ASN A 15 5.12 19.84 -4.97
CA ASN A 15 4.12 20.17 -5.97
C ASN A 15 2.86 19.30 -5.80
N TYR A 16 3.05 18.00 -5.62
CA TYR A 16 1.96 17.04 -5.46
C TYR A 16 1.14 17.31 -4.19
N ASN A 17 1.81 17.38 -3.04
CA ASN A 17 1.13 17.51 -1.75
C ASN A 17 0.39 18.84 -1.61
N THR A 18 0.95 19.90 -2.17
CA THR A 18 0.30 21.22 -2.20
C THR A 18 -0.92 21.21 -3.13
N ALA A 19 -0.80 20.60 -4.31
CA ALA A 19 -1.86 20.58 -5.31
C ALA A 19 -3.07 19.74 -4.91
N ILE A 20 -2.87 18.65 -4.16
CA ILE A 20 -3.95 17.74 -3.78
C ILE A 20 -4.58 18.07 -2.43
N TRP A 21 -4.08 19.06 -1.68
CA TRP A 21 -4.70 19.41 -0.40
C TRP A 21 -6.19 19.75 -0.61
N PRO A 22 -7.14 19.19 0.18
CA PRO A 22 -6.99 18.42 1.43
C PRO A 22 -7.12 16.88 1.28
N VAL A 23 -6.85 16.30 0.11
CA VAL A 23 -7.03 14.85 -0.16
C VAL A 23 -6.24 13.96 0.81
N GLN A 24 -5.12 14.41 1.37
CA GLN A 24 -4.40 13.66 2.40
C GLN A 24 -5.27 13.38 3.64
N VAL A 25 -6.09 14.35 4.06
CA VAL A 25 -7.04 14.17 5.16
C VAL A 25 -8.06 13.09 4.80
N VAL A 26 -8.59 13.12 3.58
CA VAL A 26 -9.52 12.09 3.07
C VAL A 26 -8.85 10.72 3.07
N ALA A 27 -7.58 10.61 2.65
CA ALA A 27 -6.84 9.37 2.65
C ALA A 27 -6.67 8.78 4.06
N TYR A 28 -6.40 9.63 5.06
CA TYR A 28 -6.38 9.22 6.46
C TYR A 28 -7.75 8.76 6.97
N LEU A 29 -8.82 9.48 6.63
CA LEU A 29 -10.19 9.09 6.99
C LEU A 29 -10.58 7.74 6.37
N LEU A 30 -10.23 7.50 5.10
CA LEU A 30 -10.47 6.22 4.43
C LEU A 30 -9.64 5.08 5.05
N GLY A 31 -8.37 5.34 5.38
CA GLY A 31 -7.53 4.37 6.10
C GLY A 31 -8.08 4.03 7.48
N GLY A 32 -8.51 5.05 8.24
CA GLY A 32 -9.18 4.89 9.52
C GLY A 32 -10.47 4.07 9.40
N LEU A 33 -11.31 4.39 8.41
CA LEU A 33 -12.51 3.62 8.10
C LEU A 33 -12.19 2.14 7.82
N ALA A 34 -11.19 1.86 6.97
CA ALA A 34 -10.80 0.49 6.66
C ALA A 34 -10.34 -0.27 7.92
N ILE A 35 -9.58 0.38 8.81
CA ILE A 35 -9.14 -0.21 10.08
C ILE A 35 -10.32 -0.43 11.03
N SER A 36 -11.20 0.56 11.20
CA SER A 36 -12.39 0.43 12.08
C SER A 36 -13.29 -0.72 11.63
N LEU A 37 -13.46 -0.91 10.33
CA LEU A 37 -14.24 -2.00 9.75
C LEU A 37 -13.64 -3.39 10.00
N LEU A 38 -12.36 -3.52 10.36
CA LEU A 38 -11.80 -4.81 10.79
C LEU A 38 -12.39 -5.29 12.12
N PHE A 39 -12.86 -4.37 12.95
CA PHE A 39 -13.42 -4.67 14.27
C PHE A 39 -14.95 -4.78 14.25
N TRP A 40 -15.59 -4.21 13.24
CA TRP A 40 -17.05 -4.15 13.14
C TRP A 40 -17.57 -5.22 12.18
N LYS A 41 -18.38 -6.14 12.70
CA LYS A 41 -19.04 -7.20 11.91
C LYS A 41 -20.25 -6.67 11.12
N VAL A 42 -20.04 -5.62 10.32
CA VAL A 42 -21.10 -5.04 9.48
C VAL A 42 -21.16 -5.72 8.11
N SER A 43 -22.38 -5.84 7.57
CA SER A 43 -22.57 -6.28 6.20
C SER A 43 -21.79 -5.36 5.25
N HIS A 44 -20.98 -5.94 4.37
CA HIS A 44 -20.14 -5.25 3.37
C HIS A 44 -18.83 -4.61 3.87
N ALA A 45 -18.43 -4.80 5.13
CA ALA A 45 -17.14 -4.33 5.65
C ALA A 45 -15.97 -4.67 4.70
N ASP A 46 -15.89 -5.94 4.29
CA ASP A 46 -14.86 -6.46 3.40
C ASP A 46 -14.78 -5.72 2.06
N ARG A 47 -15.93 -5.45 1.46
CA ARG A 47 -16.03 -4.75 0.16
C ARG A 47 -15.59 -3.31 0.28
N VAL A 48 -15.94 -2.65 1.39
CA VAL A 48 -15.53 -1.27 1.65
C VAL A 48 -14.02 -1.20 1.88
N ILE A 49 -13.44 -2.12 2.67
CA ILE A 49 -11.98 -2.20 2.87
C ILE A 49 -11.26 -2.39 1.54
N ALA A 50 -11.72 -3.32 0.69
CA ALA A 50 -11.14 -3.53 -0.63
C ALA A 50 -11.31 -2.31 -1.55
N GLY A 51 -12.47 -1.64 -1.50
CA GLY A 51 -12.75 -0.41 -2.23
C GLY A 51 -11.83 0.75 -1.82
N VAL A 52 -11.54 0.89 -0.53
CA VAL A 52 -10.57 1.87 -0.02
C VAL A 52 -9.18 1.61 -0.58
N LEU A 53 -8.69 0.36 -0.52
CA LEU A 53 -7.40 0.01 -1.10
C LEU A 53 -7.39 0.29 -2.60
N ALA A 54 -8.42 -0.13 -3.33
CA ALA A 54 -8.54 0.14 -4.75
C ALA A 54 -8.47 1.65 -5.07
N ALA A 55 -9.19 2.48 -4.32
CA ALA A 55 -9.16 3.93 -4.50
C ALA A 55 -7.76 4.52 -4.27
N MET A 56 -7.06 4.11 -3.21
CA MET A 56 -5.68 4.55 -2.93
C MET A 56 -4.70 4.15 -4.06
N TRP A 57 -4.80 2.92 -4.56
CA TRP A 57 -3.98 2.44 -5.67
C TRP A 57 -4.28 3.19 -6.98
N LEU A 58 -5.56 3.37 -7.33
CA LEU A 58 -5.98 4.11 -8.51
C LEU A 58 -5.54 5.57 -8.45
N TRP A 59 -5.76 6.23 -7.32
CA TRP A 59 -5.34 7.61 -7.09
C TRP A 59 -3.83 7.76 -7.26
N THR A 60 -3.06 6.89 -6.61
CA THR A 60 -1.59 6.95 -6.66
C THR A 60 -1.06 6.65 -8.07
N GLY A 61 -1.66 5.70 -8.78
CA GLY A 61 -1.28 5.39 -10.16
C GLY A 61 -1.58 6.53 -11.13
N PHE A 62 -2.74 7.16 -11.00
CA PHE A 62 -3.15 8.25 -11.87
C PHE A 62 -2.47 9.58 -11.50
N ALA A 63 -2.66 10.06 -10.27
CA ALA A 63 -2.21 11.37 -9.84
C ALA A 63 -0.69 11.38 -9.62
N TYR A 64 -0.19 10.63 -8.64
CA TYR A 64 1.24 10.66 -8.31
C TYR A 64 2.11 10.21 -9.49
N HIS A 65 1.88 9.01 -10.02
CA HIS A 65 2.71 8.48 -11.11
C HIS A 65 2.43 9.15 -12.46
N GLY A 66 1.16 9.22 -12.86
CA GLY A 66 0.77 9.69 -14.19
C GLY A 66 0.96 11.20 -14.41
N ILE A 67 0.70 12.03 -13.39
CA ILE A 67 0.72 13.50 -13.53
C ILE A 67 1.99 14.10 -12.94
N PHE A 68 2.35 13.77 -11.70
CA PHE A 68 3.41 14.49 -10.98
C PHE A 68 4.81 13.89 -11.12
N PHE A 69 4.92 12.56 -11.23
CA PHE A 69 6.22 11.89 -11.32
C PHE A 69 6.68 11.64 -12.77
N SER A 70 5.74 11.49 -13.71
CA SER A 70 6.03 11.28 -15.14
C SER A 70 6.85 12.38 -15.82
N PRO A 71 6.76 13.68 -15.45
CA PRO A 71 7.56 14.72 -16.10
C PRO A 71 9.06 14.57 -15.87
N ILE A 72 9.48 13.98 -14.74
CA ILE A 72 10.90 13.78 -14.42
C ILE A 72 11.36 12.32 -14.61
N ASN A 73 10.44 11.39 -14.79
CA ASN A 73 10.74 9.97 -14.93
C ASN A 73 9.74 9.28 -15.86
N THR A 74 10.15 9.00 -17.10
CA THR A 74 9.33 8.29 -18.09
C THR A 74 8.84 6.92 -17.59
N ALA A 75 9.61 6.24 -16.74
CA ALA A 75 9.19 4.95 -16.15
C ALA A 75 7.95 5.09 -15.25
N ALA A 76 7.61 6.30 -14.81
CA ALA A 76 6.39 6.55 -14.03
C ALA A 76 5.11 6.22 -14.81
N TYR A 77 5.09 6.26 -16.14
CA TYR A 77 3.94 5.79 -16.91
C TYR A 77 3.71 4.28 -16.75
N LEU A 78 4.79 3.49 -16.73
CA LEU A 78 4.72 2.07 -16.43
C LEU A 78 4.26 1.84 -14.99
N PHE A 79 4.83 2.57 -14.03
CA PHE A 79 4.44 2.46 -12.62
C PHE A 79 2.97 2.84 -12.41
N GLY A 80 2.52 3.94 -13.00
CA GLY A 80 1.13 4.37 -12.96
C GLY A 80 0.18 3.32 -13.54
N THR A 81 0.55 2.71 -14.67
CA THR A 81 -0.22 1.61 -15.27
C THR A 81 -0.31 0.41 -14.35
N LEU A 82 0.81 -0.02 -13.74
CA LEU A 82 0.81 -1.12 -12.78
C LEU A 82 -0.07 -0.81 -11.57
N PHE A 83 -0.01 0.41 -11.04
CA PHE A 83 -0.83 0.83 -9.91
C PHE A 83 -2.32 0.88 -10.25
N ILE A 84 -2.68 1.39 -11.43
CA ILE A 84 -4.06 1.41 -11.90
C ILE A 84 -4.59 -0.02 -12.08
N LEU A 85 -3.78 -0.90 -12.69
CA LEU A 85 -4.12 -2.31 -12.81
C LEU A 85 -4.37 -2.93 -11.44
N GLN A 86 -3.45 -2.77 -10.48
CA GLN A 86 -3.62 -3.28 -9.13
C GLN A 86 -4.87 -2.72 -8.42
N GLY A 87 -5.18 -1.45 -8.61
CA GLY A 87 -6.41 -0.84 -8.10
C GLY A 87 -7.67 -1.48 -8.69
N ALA A 88 -7.73 -1.66 -10.01
CA ALA A 88 -8.83 -2.34 -10.70
C ALA A 88 -8.95 -3.82 -10.26
N CYS A 89 -7.82 -4.49 -10.11
CA CYS A 89 -7.66 -5.84 -9.60
C CYS A 89 -8.26 -6.02 -8.19
N LEU A 90 -7.92 -5.11 -7.26
CA LEU A 90 -8.47 -5.07 -5.90
C LEU A 90 -9.98 -4.79 -5.92
N MET A 91 -10.43 -3.84 -6.75
CA MET A 91 -11.85 -3.53 -6.91
C MET A 91 -12.64 -4.74 -7.41
N TYR A 92 -12.14 -5.42 -8.45
CA TYR A 92 -12.80 -6.59 -9.02
C TYR A 92 -12.85 -7.76 -8.03
N SER A 93 -11.71 -8.12 -7.44
CA SER A 93 -11.64 -9.28 -6.54
C SER A 93 -12.35 -9.03 -5.20
N GLY A 94 -12.15 -7.87 -4.59
CA GLY A 94 -12.64 -7.56 -3.26
C GLY A 94 -14.07 -7.01 -3.25
N THR A 95 -14.38 -6.05 -4.12
CA THR A 95 -15.69 -5.37 -4.12
C THR A 95 -16.73 -6.12 -4.94
N TYR A 96 -16.40 -6.51 -6.18
CA TYR A 96 -17.35 -7.17 -7.08
C TYR A 96 -17.50 -8.67 -6.77
N GLN A 97 -16.39 -9.40 -6.67
CA GLN A 97 -16.42 -10.85 -6.43
C GLN A 97 -16.50 -11.23 -4.93
N ASN A 98 -16.28 -10.29 -4.01
CA ASN A 98 -16.29 -10.55 -2.56
C ASN A 98 -15.34 -11.68 -2.12
N ARG A 99 -14.15 -11.76 -2.75
CA ARG A 99 -13.15 -12.80 -2.48
C ARG A 99 -12.18 -12.46 -1.36
N LEU A 100 -12.07 -11.17 -1.00
CA LEU A 100 -11.26 -10.74 0.14
C LEU A 100 -12.17 -10.70 1.36
N CYS A 101 -11.82 -11.46 2.39
CA CYS A 101 -12.50 -11.46 3.68
C CYS A 101 -11.51 -11.07 4.75
N PHE A 102 -11.78 -10.00 5.49
CA PHE A 102 -10.88 -9.43 6.48
C PHE A 102 -11.36 -9.77 7.90
N GLY A 103 -10.42 -9.96 8.81
CA GLY A 103 -10.71 -10.27 10.20
C GLY A 103 -9.44 -10.38 11.03
N LEU A 104 -9.57 -10.08 12.32
CA LEU A 104 -8.49 -10.20 13.29
C LEU A 104 -8.56 -11.57 13.95
N GLU A 105 -7.85 -12.54 13.37
CA GLU A 105 -7.49 -13.78 14.05
C GLU A 105 -6.14 -13.57 14.72
N PHE A 106 -6.04 -13.74 16.05
CA PHE A 106 -4.81 -13.49 16.82
C PHE A 106 -3.72 -14.55 16.56
N ALA A 107 -3.24 -14.61 15.32
CA ALA A 107 -2.16 -15.46 14.85
C ALA A 107 -0.96 -14.60 14.42
N THR A 108 0.22 -15.22 14.26
CA THR A 108 1.45 -14.54 13.87
C THR A 108 1.32 -13.65 12.62
N PRO A 109 0.64 -14.07 11.52
CA PRO A 109 0.42 -13.21 10.36
C PRO A 109 -0.34 -11.92 10.69
N ALA A 110 -1.29 -11.98 11.64
CA ALA A 110 -2.08 -10.82 12.01
C ALA A 110 -1.26 -9.76 12.74
N TRP A 111 -0.33 -10.16 13.62
CA TRP A 111 0.59 -9.22 14.28
C TRP A 111 1.47 -8.48 13.28
N ILE A 112 1.99 -9.19 12.27
CA ILE A 112 2.76 -8.57 11.18
C ILE A 112 1.86 -7.61 10.39
N GLY A 113 0.64 -8.02 10.07
CA GLY A 113 -0.34 -7.20 9.36
C GLY A 113 -0.64 -5.88 10.08
N VAL A 114 -0.95 -5.96 11.38
CA VAL A 114 -1.18 -4.80 12.25
C VAL A 114 0.06 -3.90 12.32
N ALA A 115 1.25 -4.48 12.49
CA ALA A 115 2.50 -3.70 12.52
C ALA A 115 2.74 -2.93 11.22
N LEU A 116 2.49 -3.53 10.05
CA LEU A 116 2.64 -2.85 8.76
C LEU A 116 1.58 -1.75 8.56
N VAL A 117 0.34 -1.98 9.01
CA VAL A 117 -0.72 -0.97 8.98
C VAL A 117 -0.35 0.24 9.84
N ILE A 118 0.05 0.00 11.09
CA ILE A 118 0.49 1.05 12.02
C ILE A 118 1.71 1.77 11.46
N TYR A 119 2.65 1.03 10.86
CA TYR A 119 3.81 1.62 10.25
C TYR A 119 3.42 2.57 9.13
N ALA A 120 2.65 2.12 8.14
CA ALA A 120 2.28 2.94 6.98
C ALA A 120 1.48 4.19 7.36
N ALA A 121 0.54 4.09 8.31
CA ALA A 121 -0.33 5.19 8.66
C ALA A 121 0.31 6.17 9.67
N ILE A 122 1.06 5.67 10.64
CA ILE A 122 1.52 6.45 11.81
C ILE A 122 3.04 6.58 11.83
N ILE A 123 3.78 5.48 11.85
CA ILE A 123 5.24 5.54 12.04
C ILE A 123 5.94 6.18 10.83
N TYR A 124 5.44 5.88 9.63
CA TYR A 124 5.97 6.37 8.37
C TYR A 124 6.06 7.91 8.29
N PRO A 125 4.97 8.69 8.50
CA PRO A 125 5.06 10.15 8.51
C PRO A 125 5.90 10.67 9.70
N LEU A 126 5.91 9.98 10.85
CA LEU A 126 6.75 10.37 11.99
C LEU A 126 8.25 10.24 11.66
N ILE A 127 8.66 9.18 10.96
CA ILE A 127 10.04 9.02 10.47
C ILE A 127 10.38 10.14 9.48
N GLY A 128 9.46 10.46 8.57
CA GLY A 128 9.64 11.58 7.63
C GLY A 128 9.94 12.89 8.37
N MET A 129 9.10 13.25 9.35
CA MET A 129 9.28 14.46 10.16
C MET A 129 10.59 14.44 10.97
N ALA A 130 10.95 13.31 11.56
CA ALA A 130 12.19 13.15 12.33
C ALA A 130 13.46 13.21 11.45
N SER A 131 13.34 12.85 10.16
CA SER A 131 14.44 12.87 9.19
C SER A 131 14.66 14.24 8.55
N GLY A 132 14.02 15.29 9.08
CA GLY A 132 14.18 16.67 8.62
C GLY A 132 13.31 17.07 7.43
N HIS A 133 12.59 16.12 6.82
CA HIS A 133 11.65 16.41 5.73
C HIS A 133 10.27 16.71 6.32
N GLN A 134 9.84 17.97 6.26
CA GLN A 134 8.53 18.37 6.75
C GLN A 134 7.49 18.29 5.63
N TYR A 135 6.20 18.39 5.95
CA TYR A 135 5.22 18.66 4.90
C TYR A 135 5.55 20.03 4.26
N PRO A 136 5.55 20.19 2.92
CA PRO A 136 5.01 19.27 1.90
C PRO A 136 6.06 18.38 1.19
N GLU A 137 7.32 18.36 1.61
CA GLU A 137 8.45 17.67 0.96
C GLU A 137 8.59 16.18 1.36
N THR A 138 7.51 15.54 1.80
CA THR A 138 7.52 14.16 2.27
C THR A 138 6.41 13.32 1.64
N PRO A 139 6.63 12.03 1.34
CA PRO A 139 5.56 11.13 0.94
C PRO A 139 4.48 10.99 2.03
N MET A 140 3.21 11.01 1.62
CA MET A 140 2.06 11.01 2.54
C MET A 140 1.23 9.72 2.41
N PHE A 141 0.72 9.23 3.55
CA PHE A 141 -0.10 8.02 3.63
C PHE A 141 -1.31 8.07 2.67
N GLY A 142 -1.58 6.92 2.03
CA GLY A 142 -2.77 6.71 1.20
C GLY A 142 -2.76 7.40 -0.17
N VAL A 143 -1.78 8.27 -0.44
CA VAL A 143 -1.66 9.02 -1.70
C VAL A 143 -0.31 8.89 -2.37
N THR A 144 0.69 8.27 -1.72
CA THR A 144 1.99 7.95 -2.33
C THR A 144 2.26 6.44 -2.39
N PRO A 145 3.11 5.99 -3.33
CA PRO A 145 3.22 4.56 -3.68
C PRO A 145 3.64 3.64 -2.54
N CYS A 146 4.66 4.05 -1.78
CA CYS A 146 5.27 3.23 -0.75
C CYS A 146 4.35 2.96 0.45
N PRO A 147 3.77 3.97 1.13
CA PRO A 147 2.87 3.70 2.26
C PRO A 147 1.58 3.00 1.82
N VAL A 148 1.05 3.25 0.62
CA VAL A 148 -0.09 2.51 0.07
C VAL A 148 0.24 1.02 -0.08
N THR A 149 1.44 0.70 -0.58
CA THR A 149 1.87 -0.68 -0.77
C THR A 149 2.09 -1.40 0.56
N ILE A 150 2.74 -0.75 1.53
CA ILE A 150 2.95 -1.30 2.88
C ILE A 150 1.60 -1.54 3.57
N PHE A 151 0.69 -0.57 3.50
CA PHE A 151 -0.66 -0.68 4.06
C PHE A 151 -1.45 -1.83 3.42
N THR A 152 -1.32 -2.00 2.10
CA THR A 152 -1.95 -3.11 1.37
C THR A 152 -1.44 -4.46 1.84
N PHE A 153 -0.12 -4.64 1.98
CA PHE A 153 0.43 -5.87 2.57
C PHE A 153 -0.08 -6.11 3.99
N GLY A 154 -0.14 -5.04 4.79
CA GLY A 154 -0.72 -5.07 6.12
C GLY A 154 -2.14 -5.63 6.13
N LEU A 155 -3.04 -5.06 5.33
CA LEU A 155 -4.43 -5.53 5.26
C LEU A 155 -4.59 -6.92 4.64
N LEU A 156 -3.77 -7.29 3.65
CA LEU A 156 -3.83 -8.65 3.07
C LEU A 156 -3.35 -9.74 4.05
N LEU A 157 -2.45 -9.40 4.99
CA LEU A 157 -2.10 -10.29 6.10
C LEU A 157 -3.25 -10.44 7.12
N LEU A 158 -4.19 -9.51 7.15
CA LEU A 158 -5.40 -9.54 7.98
C LEU A 158 -6.60 -10.17 7.27
N THR A 159 -6.39 -10.88 6.15
CA THR A 159 -7.45 -11.69 5.55
C THR A 159 -7.58 -13.05 6.23
N VAL A 160 -8.83 -13.50 6.42
CA VAL A 160 -9.16 -14.81 7.01
C VAL A 160 -9.37 -15.90 5.95
N ARG A 161 -9.47 -15.52 4.68
CA ARG A 161 -9.53 -16.45 3.54
C ARG A 161 -8.29 -16.31 2.64
N PRO A 162 -7.97 -17.37 1.87
CA PRO A 162 -6.87 -17.32 0.91
C PRO A 162 -6.98 -16.15 -0.06
N VAL A 163 -5.88 -15.43 -0.23
CA VAL A 163 -5.78 -14.28 -1.14
C VAL A 163 -5.47 -14.77 -2.55
N PRO A 164 -6.16 -14.28 -3.59
CA PRO A 164 -5.78 -14.55 -4.97
C PRO A 164 -4.34 -14.09 -5.26
N ARG A 165 -3.45 -15.04 -5.60
CA ARG A 165 -1.99 -14.79 -5.70
C ARG A 165 -1.60 -13.69 -6.68
N TRP A 166 -2.39 -13.48 -7.73
CA TRP A 166 -2.14 -12.44 -8.72
C TRP A 166 -2.25 -11.02 -8.13
N LEU A 167 -2.99 -10.83 -7.03
CA LEU A 167 -3.04 -9.56 -6.30
C LEU A 167 -1.73 -9.22 -5.56
N LEU A 168 -0.82 -10.20 -5.40
CA LEU A 168 0.46 -10.00 -4.73
C LEU A 168 1.57 -9.57 -5.71
N VAL A 169 1.37 -9.78 -7.02
CA VAL A 169 2.42 -9.58 -8.03
C VAL A 169 2.83 -8.12 -8.12
N VAL A 170 1.88 -7.20 -8.34
CA VAL A 170 2.20 -5.77 -8.47
C VAL A 170 2.74 -5.18 -7.17
N PRO A 171 2.13 -5.39 -5.99
CA PRO A 171 2.69 -4.92 -4.72
C PRO A 171 4.11 -5.44 -4.47
N PHE A 172 4.37 -6.70 -4.80
CA PHE A 172 5.70 -7.28 -4.64
C PHE A 172 6.72 -6.65 -5.59
N VAL A 173 6.41 -6.57 -6.88
CA VAL A 173 7.28 -5.90 -7.86
C VAL A 173 7.56 -4.46 -7.44
N TRP A 174 6.54 -3.72 -7.00
CA TRP A 174 6.73 -2.36 -6.52
C TRP A 174 7.60 -2.31 -5.26
N SER A 175 7.46 -3.27 -4.33
CA SER A 175 8.30 -3.28 -3.13
C SER A 175 9.79 -3.39 -3.44
N LEU A 176 10.15 -4.13 -4.49
CA LEU A 176 11.53 -4.23 -5.00
C LEU A 176 11.97 -2.92 -5.65
N ILE A 177 11.15 -2.37 -6.54
CA ILE A 177 11.47 -1.13 -7.28
C ILE A 177 11.54 0.08 -6.33
N GLY A 178 10.45 0.38 -5.63
CA GLY A 178 10.34 1.48 -4.70
C GLY A 178 11.32 1.36 -3.53
N GLY A 179 11.49 0.15 -2.98
CA GLY A 179 12.46 -0.09 -1.91
C GLY A 179 13.90 0.14 -2.34
N SER A 180 14.27 -0.29 -3.55
CA SER A 180 15.61 -0.02 -4.09
C SER A 180 15.84 1.48 -4.34
N ALA A 181 14.83 2.19 -4.88
CA ALA A 181 14.89 3.63 -5.09
C ALA A 181 15.00 4.41 -3.76
N ALA A 182 14.29 3.98 -2.72
CA ALA A 182 14.34 4.60 -1.39
C ALA A 182 15.72 4.54 -0.74
N ILE A 183 16.45 3.44 -0.94
CA ILE A 183 17.83 3.32 -0.45
C ILE A 183 18.74 4.25 -1.24
N LEU A 184 18.59 4.31 -2.58
CA LEU A 184 19.39 5.18 -3.44
C LEU A 184 19.15 6.67 -3.19
N LEU A 185 17.91 7.06 -2.88
CA LEU A 185 17.48 8.43 -2.63
C LEU A 185 17.52 8.83 -1.14
N ASN A 186 18.00 7.93 -0.27
CA ASN A 186 18.08 8.12 1.18
C ASN A 186 16.74 8.56 1.81
N VAL A 187 15.66 7.85 1.49
CA VAL A 187 14.31 8.04 2.05
C VAL A 187 14.04 6.95 3.11
N PRO A 188 14.44 7.15 4.37
CA PRO A 188 14.47 6.09 5.38
C PRO A 188 13.10 5.49 5.71
N GLN A 189 12.04 6.30 5.68
CA GLN A 189 10.66 5.82 5.89
C GLN A 189 10.21 4.80 4.83
N ASP A 190 10.84 4.78 3.66
CA ASP A 190 10.55 3.84 2.59
C ASP A 190 11.39 2.57 2.64
N TRP A 191 12.42 2.48 3.49
CA TRP A 191 13.26 1.28 3.56
C TRP A 191 12.48 0.03 3.98
N LEU A 192 11.45 0.19 4.83
CA LEU A 192 10.60 -0.92 5.23
C LEU A 192 9.78 -1.48 4.07
N LEU A 193 9.58 -0.72 2.97
CA LEU A 193 8.83 -1.21 1.82
C LEU A 193 9.43 -2.51 1.28
N LEU A 194 10.76 -2.56 1.09
CA LEU A 194 11.45 -3.75 0.59
C LEU A 194 11.24 -4.95 1.53
N VAL A 195 11.40 -4.72 2.83
CA VAL A 195 11.23 -5.73 3.87
C VAL A 195 9.78 -6.22 3.91
N SER A 196 8.80 -5.33 3.77
CA SER A 196 7.38 -5.65 3.83
C SER A 196 6.97 -6.62 2.72
N GLY A 197 7.44 -6.45 1.49
CA GLY A 197 7.15 -7.38 0.39
C GLY A 197 7.80 -8.75 0.59
N CYS A 198 9.07 -8.78 1.00
CA CYS A 198 9.81 -10.01 1.27
C CYS A 198 9.26 -10.82 2.44
N ILE A 199 8.57 -10.19 3.40
CA ILE A 199 7.93 -10.87 4.53
C ILE A 199 6.47 -11.22 4.21
N ALA A 200 5.67 -10.25 3.76
CA ALA A 200 4.24 -10.43 3.61
C ALA A 200 3.89 -11.49 2.55
N VAL A 201 4.59 -11.50 1.41
CA VAL A 201 4.27 -12.44 0.31
C VAL A 201 4.49 -13.90 0.72
N PRO A 202 5.66 -14.31 1.25
CA PRO A 202 5.82 -15.69 1.74
C PRO A 202 4.84 -16.04 2.86
N VAL A 203 4.64 -15.14 3.83
CA VAL A 203 3.73 -15.40 4.96
C VAL A 203 2.31 -15.65 4.48
N ILE A 204 1.78 -14.83 3.57
CA ILE A 204 0.45 -15.02 2.95
C ILE A 204 0.40 -16.36 2.22
N ILE A 205 1.40 -16.67 1.39
CA ILE A 205 1.41 -17.93 0.61
C ILE A 205 1.44 -19.16 1.54
N PHE A 206 2.25 -19.14 2.60
CA PHE A 206 2.33 -20.26 3.54
C PHE A 206 1.07 -20.41 4.38
N ARG A 207 0.51 -19.30 4.89
CA ARG A 207 -0.77 -19.28 5.62
C ARG A 207 -1.88 -19.88 4.76
N ASP A 208 -2.01 -19.41 3.52
CA ASP A 208 -3.10 -19.81 2.63
C ASP A 208 -2.97 -21.28 2.18
N ARG A 209 -1.74 -21.79 2.01
CA ARG A 209 -1.51 -23.22 1.72
C ARG A 209 -1.92 -24.13 2.87
N ARG A 210 -1.62 -23.74 4.12
CA ARG A 210 -2.04 -24.50 5.32
C ARG A 210 -3.56 -24.53 5.46
N ALA A 211 -4.21 -23.38 5.30
CA ALA A 211 -5.67 -23.31 5.35
C ALA A 211 -6.33 -24.23 4.30
N MET A 212 -5.78 -24.31 3.09
CA MET A 212 -6.29 -25.22 2.05
C MET A 212 -6.00 -26.70 2.34
N SER A 213 -4.88 -27.04 2.99
CA SER A 213 -4.60 -28.44 3.35
C SER A 213 -5.52 -28.93 4.46
N ASP A 214 -5.80 -28.09 5.46
CA ASP A 214 -6.64 -28.45 6.60
C ASP A 214 -8.08 -28.72 6.15
N VAL A 215 -8.60 -27.93 5.20
CA VAL A 215 -9.92 -28.15 4.58
C VAL A 215 -9.98 -29.44 3.75
N ARG A 216 -8.88 -29.89 3.16
CA ARG A 216 -8.85 -31.15 2.38
C ARG A 216 -8.73 -32.39 3.28
N ALA A 217 -8.23 -32.22 4.50
CA ALA A 217 -8.03 -33.30 5.47
C ALA A 217 -9.26 -33.53 6.37
N ALA A 218 -10.16 -32.55 6.46
CA ALA A 218 -11.45 -32.63 7.15
C ALA A 218 -12.55 -33.20 6.25
#